data_AF-A0A1B3NME0-F1
#
_entry.id   AF-A0A1B3NME0-F1
#
_cell.length_a   1.000
_cell.length_b   1.000
_cell.length_c   1.000
_cell.angle_alpha   90.00
_cell.angle_beta   90.00
_cell.angle_gamma   90.00
#
_symmetry.space_group_name_H-M   'P 1'
#
loop_
_entity.id
_entity.type
_entity.pdbx_description
1 polymer ?
#
loop_
_entity_poly.entity_id
_entity_poly.type
_entity_poly.pdbx_seq_one_letter_code
_entity_poly.pdbx_strand_id
1 'polypeptide(L)'
;MAYADELDAVIAAEQGLRRRIAERIALEQGASGEGPLSPQQLAAADAAIENWAEEGEEELDPQAFRPLTPLQDLLAEHRAVCDRILDIRDRRLG
;
A
#
# COMPACT_ATOMS: atom_id res chain seq x y z
N MET A 1 9.17 -6.96 -24.86
CA MET A 1 8.77 -7.95 -23.84
C MET A 1 9.22 -7.57 -22.44
N ALA A 2 10.39 -6.94 -22.24
CA ALA A 2 10.85 -6.46 -20.92
C ALA A 2 9.87 -5.56 -20.12
N TYR A 3 8.99 -4.80 -20.78
CA TYR A 3 8.03 -3.91 -20.09
C TYR A 3 6.85 -4.65 -19.44
N ALA A 4 6.42 -5.79 -20.00
CA ALA A 4 5.39 -6.62 -19.35
C ALA A 4 5.97 -7.25 -18.07
N ASP A 5 7.22 -7.70 -18.15
CA ASP A 5 7.96 -8.25 -17.00
C ASP A 5 8.14 -7.20 -15.89
N GLU A 6 8.39 -5.93 -16.25
CA GLU A 6 8.48 -4.83 -15.28
C GLU A 6 7.12 -4.54 -14.62
N LEU A 7 6.03 -4.41 -15.40
CA LEU A 7 4.71 -4.13 -14.86
C LEU A 7 4.24 -5.26 -13.92
N ASP A 8 4.44 -6.52 -14.32
CA ASP A 8 4.07 -7.68 -13.51
C ASP A 8 4.88 -7.74 -12.21
N ALA A 9 6.16 -7.37 -12.25
CA ALA A 9 7.00 -7.29 -11.05
C ALA A 9 6.51 -6.21 -10.07
N VAL A 10 6.13 -5.03 -10.59
CA VAL A 10 5.62 -3.93 -9.75
C VAL A 10 4.24 -4.28 -9.17
N ILE A 11 3.37 -4.94 -9.94
CA ILE A 11 2.08 -5.45 -9.43
C ILE A 11 2.30 -6.49 -8.33
N ALA A 12 3.25 -7.42 -8.49
CA ALA A 12 3.55 -8.40 -7.46
C ALA A 12 4.07 -7.74 -6.16
N ALA A 13 4.86 -6.67 -6.28
CA ALA A 13 5.32 -5.87 -5.14
C ALA A 13 4.16 -5.18 -4.42
N GLU A 14 3.21 -4.59 -5.16
CA GLU A 14 1.99 -3.98 -4.61
C GLU A 14 1.15 -4.98 -3.80
N GLN A 15 0.96 -6.20 -4.32
CA GLN A 15 0.26 -7.28 -3.62
C GLN A 15 1.03 -7.79 -2.39
N GLY A 16 2.37 -7.71 -2.41
CA GLY A 16 3.21 -7.92 -1.24
C GLY A 16 2.97 -6.87 -0.15
N LEU A 17 2.88 -5.60 -0.54
CA LEU A 17 2.62 -4.50 0.38
C LEU A 17 1.22 -4.58 1.01
N ARG A 18 0.17 -4.90 0.25
CA ARG A 18 -1.17 -5.13 0.82
C ARG A 18 -1.16 -6.16 1.95
N ARG A 19 -0.45 -7.27 1.77
CA ARG A 19 -0.30 -8.30 2.81
C ARG A 19 0.44 -7.78 4.03
N ARG A 20 1.55 -7.05 3.84
CA ARG A 20 2.32 -6.45 4.94
C ARG A 20 1.50 -5.42 5.73
N ILE A 21 0.66 -4.65 5.05
CA ILE A 21 -0.29 -3.71 5.68
C ILE A 21 -1.29 -4.49 6.54
N ALA A 22 -1.91 -5.54 6.00
CA ALA A 22 -2.84 -6.39 6.73
C ALA A 22 -2.19 -7.06 7.96
N GLU A 23 -0.97 -7.58 7.82
CA GLU A 23 -0.18 -8.12 8.93
C GLU A 23 0.11 -7.07 9.99
N ARG A 24 0.51 -5.86 9.58
CA ARG A 24 0.78 -4.75 10.49
C ARG A 24 -0.45 -4.37 11.30
N ILE A 25 -1.59 -4.20 10.62
CA ILE A 25 -2.88 -3.89 11.26
C ILE A 25 -3.29 -5.00 12.22
N ALA A 26 -3.14 -6.27 11.82
CA ALA A 26 -3.43 -7.41 12.68
C ALA A 26 -2.57 -7.41 13.96
N LEU A 27 -1.27 -7.13 13.83
CA LEU A 27 -0.35 -7.02 14.97
C LEU A 27 -0.73 -5.87 15.90
N GLU A 28 -1.11 -4.71 15.36
CA GLU A 28 -1.57 -3.56 16.15
C GLU A 28 -2.89 -3.83 16.87
N GLN A 29 -3.74 -4.70 16.31
CA GLN A 29 -4.98 -5.18 16.94
C GLN A 29 -4.74 -6.34 17.94
N GLY A 30 -3.49 -6.72 18.18
CA GLY A 30 -3.12 -7.76 19.15
C GLY A 30 -3.30 -9.19 18.66
N ALA A 31 -3.45 -9.41 17.34
CA ALA A 31 -3.44 -10.75 16.79
C ALA A 31 -2.03 -11.35 16.84
N SER A 32 -1.93 -12.63 17.17
CA SER A 32 -0.70 -13.39 17.03
C SER A 32 -0.34 -13.48 15.54
N GLY A 33 0.69 -12.76 15.09
CA GLY A 33 1.12 -12.67 13.69
C GLY A 33 1.63 -13.98 13.06
N GLU A 34 1.31 -15.13 13.66
CA GLU A 34 1.72 -16.46 13.24
C GLU A 34 0.51 -17.20 12.66
N GLY A 35 0.04 -16.75 11.49
CA GLY A 35 -1.07 -17.41 10.80
C GLY A 35 -1.43 -16.74 9.47
N PRO A 36 -2.17 -17.44 8.59
CA PRO A 36 -2.70 -16.82 7.38
C PRO A 36 -3.66 -15.69 7.74
N LEU A 37 -3.58 -14.59 6.98
CA LEU A 37 -4.46 -13.44 7.15
C LEU A 37 -5.92 -13.84 6.94
N SER A 38 -6.78 -13.42 7.86
CA SER A 38 -8.22 -13.59 7.72
C SER A 38 -8.78 -12.61 6.68
N PRO A 39 -9.94 -12.92 6.06
CA PRO A 39 -10.61 -11.99 5.16
C PRO A 39 -10.89 -10.63 5.80
N GLN A 40 -11.13 -10.60 7.12
CA GLN A 40 -11.36 -9.36 7.86
C GLN A 40 -10.09 -8.51 7.98
N GLN A 41 -8.92 -9.13 8.15
CA GLN A 41 -7.64 -8.42 8.19
C GLN A 41 -7.25 -7.85 6.82
N LEU A 42 -7.56 -8.59 5.75
CA LEU A 42 -7.40 -8.10 4.38
C LEU A 42 -8.33 -6.90 4.11
N ALA A 43 -9.61 -7.00 4.49
CA ALA A 43 -10.55 -5.90 4.35
C ALA A 43 -10.15 -4.66 5.16
N ALA A 44 -9.56 -4.84 6.35
CA ALA A 44 -9.04 -3.74 7.14
C ALA A 44 -7.85 -3.05 6.46
N ALA A 45 -7.01 -3.79 5.74
CA ALA A 45 -5.93 -3.22 4.93
C ALA A 45 -6.46 -2.42 3.75
N ASP A 46 -7.45 -2.96 3.03
CA ASP A 46 -8.07 -2.26 1.90
C ASP A 46 -8.72 -0.94 2.38
N ALA A 47 -9.44 -0.96 3.51
CA ALA A 47 -10.02 0.24 4.10
C ALA A 47 -8.95 1.26 4.55
N ALA A 48 -7.83 0.82 5.13
CA ALA A 48 -6.74 1.72 5.51
C ALA A 48 -6.07 2.36 4.29
N ILE A 49 -5.91 1.61 3.19
CA ILE A 49 -5.39 2.11 1.91
C ILE A 49 -6.34 3.16 1.31
N GLU A 50 -7.64 2.89 1.32
CA GLU A 50 -8.66 3.81 0.81
C GLU A 50 -8.69 5.11 1.61
N ASN A 51 -8.77 5.03 2.95
CA ASN A 51 -8.72 6.19 3.82
C ASN A 51 -7.46 7.04 3.62
N TRP A 52 -6.28 6.40 3.51
CA TRP A 52 -5.02 7.11 3.29
C TRP A 52 -4.98 7.83 1.93
N ALA A 53 -5.61 7.24 0.90
CA ALA A 53 -5.71 7.85 -0.41
C ALA A 53 -6.62 9.09 -0.40
N GLU A 54 -7.72 9.06 0.37
CA GLU A 54 -8.65 10.19 0.55
C GLU A 54 -8.03 11.31 1.40
N GLU A 55 -7.39 10.97 2.52
CA GLU A 55 -6.73 11.93 3.42
C GLU A 55 -5.56 12.67 2.73
N GLY A 56 -4.87 12.01 1.79
CA GLY A 56 -3.76 12.61 1.03
C GLY A 56 -4.16 13.68 0.01
N GLU A 57 -5.44 13.78 -0.38
CA GLU A 57 -5.92 14.80 -1.32
C GLU A 57 -6.33 16.12 -0.64
N GLU A 58 -6.71 16.10 0.65
CA GLU A 58 -7.21 17.28 1.38
C GLU A 58 -6.14 18.02 2.19
N GLU A 59 -5.02 17.38 2.50
CA GLU A 59 -4.04 17.91 3.46
C GLU A 59 -2.62 17.91 2.88
N LEU A 60 -2.25 19.00 2.19
CA LEU A 60 -0.84 19.43 2.08
C LEU A 60 -0.39 19.93 3.47
N ASP A 61 -0.34 19.03 4.46
CA ASP A 61 -0.37 19.38 5.89
C ASP A 61 1.01 19.21 6.57
N PRO A 62 1.31 19.98 7.64
CA PRO A 62 2.54 19.96 8.43
C PRO A 62 2.93 18.60 9.05
N GLN A 63 2.16 17.53 8.85
CA GLN A 63 2.55 16.15 9.16
C GLN A 63 3.78 15.66 8.39
N ALA A 64 4.13 16.27 7.24
CA ALA A 64 5.35 15.95 6.48
C ALA A 64 6.65 16.04 7.31
N PHE A 65 6.62 16.73 8.46
CA PHE A 65 7.76 16.85 9.38
C PHE A 65 7.72 15.87 10.56
N ARG A 66 6.66 15.09 10.74
CA ARG A 66 6.59 14.04 11.76
C ARG A 66 7.09 12.71 11.17
N PRO A 67 7.81 11.90 11.95
CA PRO A 67 8.11 10.54 11.52
C PRO A 67 6.79 9.77 11.37
N LEU A 68 6.63 9.10 10.23
CA LEU A 68 5.49 8.23 9.98
C LEU A 68 5.53 7.04 10.95
N THR A 69 4.36 6.55 11.32
CA THR A 69 4.26 5.26 12.02
C THR A 69 4.60 4.13 11.04
N PRO A 70 4.96 2.92 11.54
CA PRO A 70 5.24 1.79 10.65
C PRO A 70 4.10 1.42 9.69
N LEU A 71 2.84 1.67 10.07
CA LEU A 71 1.70 1.49 9.17
C LEU A 71 1.64 2.59 8.11
N GLN A 72 1.85 3.85 8.50
CA GLN A 72 1.88 4.97 7.58
C GLN A 72 3.04 4.88 6.57
N ASP A 73 4.21 4.38 6.98
CA ASP A 73 5.33 4.09 6.06
C ASP A 73 4.91 3.07 4.98
N LEU A 74 4.22 2.00 5.38
CA LEU A 74 3.73 0.99 4.43
C LEU A 74 2.66 1.53 3.49
N LEU A 75 1.76 2.40 3.98
CA LEU A 75 0.73 3.06 3.18
C LEU A 75 1.34 4.06 2.17
N ALA A 76 2.35 4.82 2.60
CA ALA A 76 3.09 5.71 1.71
C ALA A 76 3.87 4.94 0.62
N GLU A 77 4.52 3.83 0.99
CA GLU A 77 5.19 2.94 0.03
C GLU A 77 4.19 2.33 -0.97
N HIS A 78 3.02 1.87 -0.49
CA HIS A 78 1.95 1.36 -1.34
C HIS A 78 1.47 2.40 -2.36
N ARG A 79 1.28 3.65 -1.94
CA ARG A 79 0.90 4.74 -2.84
C ARG A 79 1.96 5.00 -3.91
N ALA A 80 3.23 5.09 -3.52
CA ALA A 80 4.33 5.31 -4.47
C ALA A 80 4.44 4.18 -5.51
N VAL A 81 4.17 2.93 -5.11
CA VAL A 81 4.11 1.79 -6.04
C VAL A 81 2.92 1.91 -6.99
N CYS A 82 1.75 2.34 -6.50
CA CYS A 82 0.57 2.56 -7.35
C CYS A 82 0.81 3.66 -8.39
N ASP A 83 1.44 4.78 -7.99
CA ASP A 83 1.81 5.86 -8.91
C ASP A 83 2.77 5.37 -10.00
N ARG A 84 3.73 4.50 -9.64
CA ARG A 84 4.62 3.84 -10.60
C ARG A 84 3.88 2.90 -11.56
N ILE A 85 2.89 2.15 -11.07
CA ILE A 85 2.06 1.28 -11.94
C ILE A 85 1.31 2.12 -12.96
N LEU A 86 0.75 3.27 -12.55
CA LEU A 86 0.06 4.20 -13.43
C LEU A 86 1.01 4.79 -14.48
N ASP A 87 2.19 5.27 -14.09
CA ASP A 87 3.19 5.80 -15.02
C ASP A 87 3.63 4.75 -16.07
N ILE A 88 3.88 3.50 -15.66
CA ILE A 88 4.21 2.42 -16.60
C ILE A 88 3.05 2.14 -17.57
N ARG A 89 1.80 2.19 -17.09
CA ARG A 89 0.61 2.00 -17.92
C ARG A 89 0.38 3.16 -18.90
N ASP A 90 0.60 4.40 -18.47
CA ASP A 90 0.42 5.58 -19.31
C ASP A 90 1.43 5.60 -20.45
N ARG A 91 2.70 5.23 -20.18
CA ARG A 91 3.74 5.03 -21.21
C ARG A 91 3.41 3.95 -22.24
N ARG A 92 2.46 3.06 -21.95
CA ARG A 92 1.99 2.03 -22.90
C ARG A 92 0.91 2.57 -23.84
N LEU A 93 0.16 3.59 -23.41
CA LEU A 93 -0.97 4.15 -24.14
C LEU A 93 -0.59 5.38 -25.00
N GLY A 94 0.51 6.07 -24.69
CA GLY A 94 1.09 7.15 -25.50
C GLY A 94 2.08 6.65 -26.54
#